data_AF-A0A815W724-F1
#
_entry.id   AF-A0A815W724-F1
#
_cell.length_a   1.000
_cell.length_b   1.000
_cell.length_c   1.000
_cell.angle_alpha   90.00
_cell.angle_beta   90.00
_cell.angle_gamma   90.00
#
_symmetry.space_group_name_H-M   'P 1'
#
loop_
_entity.id
_entity.type
_entity.pdbx_description
1 polymer ?
#
loop_
_entity_poly.entity_id
_entity_poly.type
_entity_poly.pdbx_seq_one_letter_code
_entity_poly.pdbx_strand_id
1 'polypeptide(L)'
;DIWDYIFFVNKSYSSLKTSISKETLDRLRNEFQYWYPVDLRSSGKDLIPNHLTYSLYNHVAIWPNQEENRWPKAFRANGHLFLNGEKVIIKFFI
;
A
#
# COMPACT_ATOMS: atom_id res chain seq x y z
N ASP A 1 -0.57 -12.89 -13.59
CA ASP A 1 -0.47 -12.39 -14.98
C ASP A 1 -0.87 -10.92 -15.16
N ILE A 2 -2.17 -10.55 -15.13
CA ILE A 2 -2.58 -9.14 -15.36
C ILE A 2 -2.04 -8.20 -14.27
N TRP A 3 -2.18 -8.56 -13.00
CA TRP A 3 -1.63 -7.77 -11.90
C TRP A 3 -0.12 -7.69 -11.95
N ASP A 4 0.55 -8.75 -12.42
CA ASP A 4 2.00 -8.74 -12.55
C ASP A 4 2.45 -7.75 -13.63
N TYR A 5 1.66 -7.60 -14.70
CA TYR A 5 1.90 -6.57 -15.72
C TYR A 5 1.82 -5.16 -15.16
N ILE A 6 0.82 -4.90 -14.32
CA ILE A 6 0.60 -3.59 -13.71
C ILE A 6 1.69 -3.28 -12.67
N PHE A 7 1.99 -4.25 -11.80
CA PHE A 7 2.83 -4.03 -10.63
C PHE A 7 4.30 -4.39 -10.83
N PHE A 8 4.74 -5.04 -11.91
CA PHE A 8 6.15 -5.34 -12.17
C PHE A 8 6.57 -4.85 -13.56
N VAL A 9 7.79 -4.33 -13.68
CA VAL A 9 8.25 -3.68 -14.93
C VAL A 9 8.70 -4.68 -15.98
N ASN A 10 9.12 -5.86 -15.57
CA ASN A 10 9.68 -6.89 -16.45
C ASN A 10 8.62 -7.77 -17.14
N LYS A 11 7.35 -7.36 -17.15
CA LYS A 11 6.24 -8.13 -17.73
C LYS A 11 5.74 -7.48 -19.02
N SER A 12 5.57 -8.29 -20.06
CA SER A 12 5.07 -7.86 -21.37
C SER A 12 3.58 -8.14 -21.52
N TYR A 13 2.87 -7.24 -22.21
CA TYR A 13 1.47 -7.44 -22.56
C TYR A 13 1.28 -8.66 -23.48
N SER A 14 2.25 -8.96 -24.35
CA SER A 14 2.18 -10.06 -25.31
C SER A 14 2.05 -11.44 -24.66
N SER A 15 2.47 -11.58 -23.40
CA SER A 15 2.30 -12.83 -22.63
C SER A 15 0.95 -12.97 -21.93
N LEU A 16 0.09 -11.96 -21.97
CA LEU A 16 -1.18 -11.96 -21.25
C LEU A 16 -2.32 -12.54 -22.10
N LYS A 17 -3.08 -13.45 -21.51
CA LYS A 17 -4.38 -13.90 -22.05
C LYS A 17 -5.49 -13.08 -21.42
N THR A 18 -5.89 -11.99 -22.07
CA THR A 18 -6.94 -11.09 -21.58
C THR A 18 -7.71 -10.44 -22.72
N SER A 19 -8.97 -10.09 -22.47
CA SER A 19 -9.82 -9.30 -23.37
C SER A 19 -9.67 -7.78 -23.16
N ILE A 20 -8.96 -7.36 -22.11
CA ILE A 20 -8.75 -5.95 -21.77
C ILE A 20 -7.72 -5.36 -22.73
N SER A 21 -7.97 -4.16 -23.27
CA SER A 21 -7.03 -3.51 -24.19
C SER A 21 -5.70 -3.18 -23.51
N LYS A 22 -4.60 -3.26 -24.29
CA LYS A 22 -3.27 -2.83 -23.85
C LYS A 22 -3.26 -1.41 -23.32
N GLU A 23 -3.94 -0.50 -24.00
CA GLU A 23 -4.05 0.91 -23.59
C GLU A 23 -4.63 1.06 -22.17
N THR A 24 -5.66 0.28 -21.83
CA THR A 24 -6.26 0.32 -20.49
C THR A 24 -5.27 -0.16 -19.43
N LEU A 25 -4.59 -1.29 -19.69
CA LEU A 25 -3.60 -1.84 -18.75
C LEU A 25 -2.36 -0.94 -18.61
N ASP A 26 -1.92 -0.32 -19.70
CA ASP A 26 -0.83 0.65 -19.70
C ASP A 26 -1.18 1.86 -18.86
N ARG A 27 -2.42 2.37 -18.95
CA ARG A 27 -2.87 3.46 -18.10
C ARG A 27 -2.82 3.10 -16.62
N LEU A 28 -3.31 1.92 -16.24
CA LEU A 28 -3.24 1.43 -14.85
C LEU A 28 -1.79 1.26 -14.36
N ARG A 29 -0.91 0.74 -15.22
CA ARG A 29 0.51 0.57 -14.94
C ARG A 29 1.19 1.93 -14.72
N ASN A 30 0.91 2.90 -15.57
CA ASN A 30 1.47 4.25 -15.47
C ASN A 30 1.00 4.96 -14.20
N GLU A 31 -0.27 4.84 -13.83
CA GLU A 31 -0.78 5.35 -12.54
C GLU A 31 -0.02 4.72 -11.37
N PHE A 32 0.14 3.40 -11.35
CA PHE A 32 0.89 2.74 -10.28
C PHE A 32 2.36 3.22 -10.23
N GLN A 33 3.05 3.23 -11.37
CA GLN A 33 4.45 3.68 -11.44
C GLN A 33 4.65 5.14 -11.05
N TYR A 34 3.66 5.99 -11.30
CA TYR A 34 3.71 7.40 -10.92
C TYR A 34 3.49 7.62 -9.42
N TRP A 35 2.48 6.94 -8.84
CA TRP A 35 2.08 7.17 -7.44
C TRP A 35 2.87 6.38 -6.41
N TYR A 36 3.47 5.25 -6.78
CA TYR A 36 4.33 4.49 -5.86
C TYR A 36 5.77 5.02 -5.86
N PRO A 37 6.49 4.92 -4.73
CA PRO A 37 6.12 4.26 -3.46
C PRO A 37 5.19 5.10 -2.58
N VAL A 38 4.66 4.46 -1.52
CA VAL A 38 3.94 5.16 -0.45
C VAL A 38 4.89 6.13 0.27
N ASP A 39 4.74 7.43 0.02
CA ASP A 39 5.58 8.46 0.64
C ASP A 39 5.36 8.55 2.16
N LEU A 40 4.12 8.48 2.62
CA LEU A 40 3.77 8.57 4.03
C LEU A 40 2.55 7.70 4.37
N ARG A 41 2.69 6.84 5.39
CA ARG A 41 1.56 6.14 6.01
C ARG A 41 1.39 6.61 7.45
N SER A 42 0.35 7.40 7.69
CA SER A 42 -0.01 7.91 9.03
C SER A 42 -1.06 7.02 9.69
N SER A 43 -0.86 6.65 10.96
CA SER A 43 -1.77 5.79 11.69
C SER A 43 -1.65 5.92 13.21
N GLY A 44 -2.57 5.33 13.96
CA GLY A 44 -2.47 5.26 15.42
C GLY A 44 -1.31 4.38 15.89
N LYS A 45 -0.72 4.70 17.05
CA LYS A 45 0.39 3.93 17.65
C LYS A 45 0.03 2.48 17.98
N ASP A 46 -1.25 2.19 18.14
CA ASP A 46 -1.83 0.87 18.37
C ASP A 46 -1.62 -0.09 17.19
N LEU A 47 -1.43 0.42 15.97
CA LEU A 47 -1.24 -0.38 14.76
C LEU A 47 0.23 -0.70 14.44
N ILE A 48 1.17 -0.16 15.21
CA ILE A 48 2.61 -0.46 15.07
C ILE A 48 2.89 -1.97 15.16
N PRO A 49 2.49 -2.69 16.24
CA PRO A 49 2.86 -4.09 16.42
C PRO A 49 2.16 -5.06 15.46
N ASN A 50 1.22 -4.59 14.64
CA ASN A 50 0.45 -5.42 13.71
C ASN A 50 0.53 -4.86 12.28
N HIS A 51 -0.46 -4.10 11.85
CA HIS A 51 -0.68 -3.66 10.48
C HIS A 51 0.48 -2.85 9.90
N LEU A 52 1.13 -1.96 10.65
CA LEU A 52 2.29 -1.23 10.11
C LEU A 52 3.49 -2.15 9.90
N THR A 53 3.73 -3.06 10.84
CA THR A 53 4.76 -4.09 10.72
C THR A 53 4.47 -5.03 9.54
N TYR A 54 3.25 -5.55 9.44
CA TYR A 54 2.84 -6.44 8.33
C TYR A 54 2.87 -5.71 6.99
N SER A 55 2.51 -4.42 6.95
CA SER A 55 2.60 -3.61 5.74
C SER A 55 4.03 -3.58 5.23
N LEU A 56 5.02 -3.35 6.09
CA LEU A 56 6.43 -3.41 5.70
C LEU A 56 6.82 -4.80 5.19
N TYR A 57 6.51 -5.87 5.93
CA TYR A 57 6.84 -7.25 5.53
C TYR A 57 6.27 -7.62 4.16
N ASN A 58 5.02 -7.26 3.88
CA ASN A 58 4.39 -7.55 2.59
C ASN A 58 5.04 -6.78 1.44
N HIS A 59 5.40 -5.50 1.63
CA HIS A 59 6.09 -4.72 0.58
C HIS A 59 7.47 -5.32 0.27
N VAL A 60 8.21 -5.74 1.31
CA VAL A 60 9.49 -6.44 1.13
C VAL A 60 9.29 -7.78 0.43
N ALA A 61 8.26 -8.56 0.78
CA ALA A 61 8.03 -9.86 0.17
C ALA A 61 7.64 -9.76 -1.33
N ILE A 62 6.86 -8.74 -1.71
CA ILE A 62 6.43 -8.53 -3.11
C ILE A 62 7.57 -7.93 -3.95
N TRP A 63 8.35 -7.00 -3.39
CA TRP A 63 9.46 -6.33 -4.08
C TRP A 63 10.79 -6.53 -3.32
N PRO A 64 11.34 -7.75 -3.28
CA PRO A 64 12.43 -8.12 -2.36
C PRO A 64 13.74 -7.37 -2.58
N ASN A 65 14.04 -6.97 -3.81
CA ASN A 65 15.29 -6.30 -4.16
C ASN A 65 15.14 -4.77 -4.23
N GLN A 66 14.12 -4.20 -3.58
CA GLN A 66 13.74 -2.79 -3.72
C GLN A 66 13.62 -2.37 -5.19
N GLU A 67 13.08 -3.26 -6.04
CA GLU A 67 12.87 -2.95 -7.45
C GLU A 67 12.10 -1.62 -7.55
N GLU A 68 12.74 -0.63 -8.19
CA GLU A 68 12.23 0.73 -8.37
C GLU A 68 11.88 1.49 -7.07
N ASN A 69 12.58 1.20 -5.96
CA ASN A 69 12.38 1.87 -4.67
C ASN A 69 10.92 1.84 -4.18
N ARG A 70 10.21 0.72 -4.41
CA ARG A 70 8.77 0.59 -4.13
C ARG A 70 8.40 0.37 -2.65
N TRP A 71 9.38 0.33 -1.75
CA TRP A 71 9.11 0.20 -0.33
C TRP A 71 8.55 1.51 0.25
N PRO A 72 7.73 1.45 1.32
CA PRO A 72 7.21 2.65 1.96
C PRO A 72 8.36 3.55 2.45
N LYS A 73 8.28 4.86 2.16
CA LYS A 73 9.33 5.83 2.54
C LYS A 73 9.23 6.27 3.99
N ALA A 74 8.02 6.42 4.54
CA ALA A 74 7.83 6.87 5.91
C ALA A 74 6.55 6.33 6.56
N PHE A 75 6.63 6.11 7.87
CA PHE A 75 5.50 5.82 8.75
C PHE A 75 5.41 6.88 9.86
N ARG A 76 4.21 7.40 10.12
CA ARG A 76 3.94 8.34 11.22
C ARG A 76 2.91 7.76 12.16
N ALA A 77 3.27 7.60 13.43
CA ALA A 77 2.36 7.13 14.46
C ALA A 77 1.82 8.30 15.31
N ASN A 78 0.50 8.38 15.52
CA ASN A 78 -0.13 9.32 16.43
C ASN A 78 -0.67 8.64 17.69
N GLY A 79 -0.74 9.40 18.79
CA GLY A 79 -1.42 8.96 20.02
C GLY A 79 -2.94 8.85 19.82
N HIS A 80 -3.61 8.19 20.77
CA HIS A 80 -5.07 8.20 20.82
C HIS A 80 -5.58 9.61 21.11
N LEU A 81 -6.71 9.97 20.51
CA LEU A 81 -7.37 11.24 20.74
C LEU A 81 -8.05 11.23 22.13
N PHE A 82 -7.86 12.31 22.88
CA PHE A 82 -8.61 12.62 24.09
C PHE A 82 -9.56 13.78 23.81
N LEU A 83 -10.73 13.79 24.45
CA LEU A 83 -11.69 14.90 24.40
C LEU A 83 -11.86 15.44 25.82
N ASN A 84 -11.60 16.73 26.03
CA ASN A 84 -11.64 17.38 27.34
C ASN A 84 -10.79 16.69 28.44
N GLY A 85 -9.67 16.09 28.04
CA GLY A 85 -8.80 15.33 28.95
C GLY A 85 -9.25 13.89 29.22
N GLU A 86 -10.40 13.48 28.70
CA GLU A 86 -10.94 12.13 28.86
C GLU A 86 -10.77 11.28 27.61
N LYS A 87 -10.65 9.96 27.82
CA LYS A 87 -10.60 8.99 26.72
C LYS A 87 -11.98 8.95 26.06
N VAL A 88 -12.03 9.04 24.73
CA VAL A 88 -13.27 8.85 23.98
C VAL A 88 -13.71 7.39 24.12
N ILE A 89 -14.88 7.18 24.72
CA ILE A 89 -15.50 5.85 24.89
C ILE A 89 -16.85 5.89 24.19
N ILE A 90 -17.02 5.05 23.17
CA ILE A 90 -18.34 4.77 22.61
C ILE A 90 -18.95 3.68 23.48
N LYS A 91 -19.92 4.06 24.33
CA LYS A 91 -20.73 3.09 25.08
C LYS A 91 -21.88 2.64 24.19
N PHE A 92 -21.84 1.39 23.75
CA PHE A 92 -23.02 0.73 23.22
C PHE A 92 -23.89 0.31 24.40
N PHE A 93 -25.05 0.95 24.56
CA PHE A 93 -26.11 0.41 25.39
C PHE A 93 -26.79 -0.69 24.56
N ILE A 94 -26.41 -1.93 24.83
CA ILE A 94 -27.17 -3.13 24.46
C ILE A 94 -28.17 -3.44 25.56
#